data_AF-A0A4R6CS74-F1
#
_entry.id   AF-A0A4R6CS74-F1
#
_cell.length_a   1.000
_cell.length_b   1.000
_cell.length_c   1.000
_cell.angle_alpha   90.00
_cell.angle_beta   90.00
_cell.angle_gamma   90.00
#
_symmetry.space_group_name_H-M   'P 1'
#
loop_
_entity.id
_entity.type
_entity.pdbx_description
1 polymer ?
#
loop_
_entity_poly.entity_id
_entity_poly.type
_entity_poly.pdbx_seq_one_letter_code
_entity_poly.pdbx_strand_id
1 'polypeptide(L)'
;MKDSNSPIYNIWMVVLLVAAYVWPIFGLAPAIYLFIKRKDENLVPLKNWITLALIWQIVLWLLLILVVVSFWVGAFAVNHG
;
A
#
# COMPACT_ATOMS: atom_id res chain seq x y z
N MET A 1 4.28 -1.08 30.24
CA MET A 1 2.91 -0.74 29.83
C MET A 1 3.02 -0.03 28.49
N LYS A 2 2.50 -0.62 27.41
CA LYS A 2 2.49 0.02 26.08
C LYS A 2 1.24 0.89 26.03
N ASP A 3 1.41 2.21 26.08
CA ASP A 3 0.33 3.18 25.89
C ASP A 3 -0.22 3.08 24.46
N SER A 4 -1.13 2.13 24.25
CA SER A 4 -1.93 1.96 23.04
C SER A 4 -2.90 3.12 22.77
N ASN A 5 -2.94 4.10 23.68
CA ASN A 5 -3.77 5.31 23.61
C ASN A 5 -2.94 6.60 23.41
N SER A 6 -1.63 6.49 23.13
CA SER A 6 -0.83 7.69 22.89
C SER A 6 -1.21 8.34 21.55
N PRO A 7 -1.37 9.66 21.46
CA PRO A 7 -1.63 10.38 20.21
C PRO A 7 -0.58 10.06 19.12
N ILE A 8 0.65 9.78 19.56
CA ILE A 8 1.78 9.39 18.73
C ILE A 8 1.49 8.11 17.94
N TYR A 9 0.85 7.12 18.56
CA TYR A 9 0.48 5.88 17.90
C TYR A 9 -0.48 6.12 16.73
N ASN A 10 -1.52 6.94 16.95
CA ASN A 10 -2.49 7.27 15.90
C ASN A 10 -1.85 8.07 14.76
N ILE A 11 -0.97 9.03 15.08
CA ILE A 11 -0.22 9.78 14.07
C ILE A 11 0.64 8.84 13.22
N TRP A 12 1.32 7.88 13.85
CA TRP A 12 2.17 6.93 13.13
C TRP A 12 1.38 6.02 12.18
N MET A 13 0.17 5.61 12.55
CA MET A 13 -0.72 4.85 11.67
C MET A 13 -1.14 5.66 10.44
N VAL A 14 -1.39 6.96 10.61
CA VAL A 14 -1.69 7.86 9.48
C VAL A 14 -0.46 8.06 8.58
N VAL A 15 0.73 8.23 9.16
CA VAL A 15 1.98 8.35 8.38
C VAL A 15 2.24 7.09 7.56
N LEU A 16 2.05 5.91 8.15
CA LEU A 16 2.15 4.63 7.44
C LEU A 16 1.10 4.52 6.34
N LEU A 17 -0.11 5.03 6.55
CA LEU A 17 -1.17 5.02 5.54
C LEU A 17 -0.78 5.90 4.35
N VAL A 18 -0.29 7.11 4.60
CA VAL A 18 0.18 8.01 3.53
C VAL A 18 1.36 7.38 2.77
N ALA A 19 2.32 6.78 3.49
CA ALA A 19 3.43 6.06 2.86
C ALA A 19 2.94 4.90 1.97
N ALA A 20 1.88 4.19 2.38
CA ALA A 20 1.24 3.16 1.59
C ALA A 20 0.56 3.69 0.32
N TYR A 21 0.14 4.96 0.27
CA TYR A 21 -0.44 5.54 -0.94
C TYR A 21 0.59 6.10 -1.91
N VAL A 22 1.67 6.68 -1.40
CA VAL A 22 2.66 7.39 -2.22
C VAL A 22 3.61 6.42 -2.93
N TRP A 23 3.98 5.30 -2.30
CA TRP A 23 5.02 4.42 -2.83
C TRP A 23 4.46 3.09 -3.38
N PRO A 24 4.46 2.83 -4.69
CA PRO A 24 3.91 1.59 -5.25
C PRO A 24 4.67 0.32 -4.84
N ILE A 25 6.00 0.41 -4.71
CA ILE A 25 6.84 -0.77 -4.39
C ILE A 25 6.95 -0.96 -2.87
N PHE A 26 7.32 0.10 -2.14
CA PHE A 26 7.52 0.02 -0.68
C PHE A 26 6.23 0.18 0.12
N GLY A 27 5.12 0.63 -0.49
CA GLY A 27 3.85 0.87 0.20
C GLY A 27 3.07 -0.40 0.53
N LEU A 28 3.48 -1.56 0.00
CA LEU A 28 2.88 -2.86 0.30
C LEU A 28 3.19 -3.31 1.74
N ALA A 29 4.41 -3.09 2.22
CA ALA A 29 4.79 -3.38 3.61
C ALA A 29 3.98 -2.59 4.66
N PRO A 30 3.85 -1.24 4.58
CA PRO A 30 3.00 -0.49 5.49
C PRO A 30 1.51 -0.80 5.28
N ALA A 31 1.04 -1.09 4.06
CA ALA A 31 -0.35 -1.51 3.83
C ALA A 31 -0.69 -2.83 4.56
N ILE A 32 0.19 -3.84 4.47
CA ILE A 32 0.03 -5.12 5.19
C ILE A 32 0.11 -4.90 6.70
N TYR A 33 1.06 -4.10 7.17
CA TYR A 33 1.21 -3.80 8.58
C TYR A 33 -0.06 -3.14 9.16
N LEU A 34 -0.60 -2.13 8.47
CA LEU A 34 -1.86 -1.49 8.82
C LEU A 34 -3.04 -2.47 8.78
N PHE A 35 -3.06 -3.39 7.81
CA PHE A 35 -4.11 -4.40 7.72
C PHE A 35 -4.13 -5.34 8.91
N ILE A 36 -2.96 -5.78 9.39
CA ILE A 36 -2.86 -6.60 10.61
C ILE A 36 -3.33 -5.79 11.82
N LYS A 37 -2.96 -4.50 11.88
CA LYS A 37 -3.30 -3.59 12.97
C LYS A 37 -4.73 -3.05 12.95
N ARG A 38 -5.48 -3.20 11.86
CA ARG A 38 -6.86 -2.69 11.70
C ARG A 38 -7.89 -3.26 12.70
N LYS A 39 -7.53 -4.30 13.46
CA LYS A 39 -8.38 -4.91 14.49
C LYS A 39 -8.37 -4.12 15.82
N ASP A 40 -7.47 -3.15 15.98
CA ASP A 40 -7.47 -2.25 17.14
C ASP A 40 -8.68 -1.30 17.11
N GLU A 41 -9.36 -1.15 18.25
CA GLU A 41 -10.55 -0.29 18.40
C GLU A 41 -10.24 1.19 18.11
N ASN A 42 -9.01 1.64 18.38
CA ASN A 42 -8.55 3.00 18.09
C ASN A 42 -8.44 3.32 16.58
N LEU A 43 -8.50 2.30 15.71
CA LEU A 43 -8.35 2.45 14.25
C LEU A 43 -9.66 2.23 13.49
N VAL A 44 -10.80 2.14 14.18
CA VAL A 44 -12.14 2.03 13.55
C VAL A 44 -12.37 3.06 12.44
N PRO A 45 -12.07 4.37 12.60
CA PRO A 45 -12.23 5.33 11.51
C PRO A 45 -11.21 5.16 10.37
N LEU A 46 -10.00 4.67 10.67
CA LEU A 46 -8.97 4.38 9.66
C LEU A 46 -9.20 3.06 8.91
N LYS A 47 -10.06 2.18 9.42
CA LYS A 47 -10.26 0.83 8.88
C LYS A 47 -10.69 0.82 7.41
N ASN A 48 -11.55 1.77 7.01
CA ASN A 48 -11.94 1.95 5.61
C ASN A 48 -10.76 2.47 4.78
N TRP A 49 -9.99 3.43 5.30
CA TRP A 49 -8.81 3.96 4.63
C TRP A 49 -7.71 2.93 4.43
N ILE A 50 -7.45 2.07 5.42
CA ILE A 50 -6.49 0.96 5.32
C ILE A 50 -6.93 -0.03 4.25
N THR A 51 -8.23 -0.32 4.17
CA THR A 51 -8.79 -1.22 3.16
C THR A 51 -8.65 -0.61 1.76
N LEU A 52 -8.92 0.69 1.61
CA LEU A 52 -8.68 1.44 0.37
C LEU A 52 -7.21 1.45 -0.03
N ALA A 53 -6.29 1.63 0.92
CA ALA A 53 -4.84 1.63 0.66
C ALA A 53 -4.36 0.26 0.15
N LEU A 54 -4.92 -0.82 0.68
CA LEU A 54 -4.64 -2.19 0.22
C LEU A 54 -5.13 -2.42 -1.21
N ILE A 55 -6.35 -1.99 -1.51
CA ILE A 55 -6.92 -2.06 -2.86
C ILE A 55 -6.07 -1.22 -3.83
N TRP A 56 -5.69 -0.01 -3.41
CA TRP A 56 -4.85 0.89 -4.19
C TRP A 56 -3.49 0.26 -4.53
N GLN A 57 -2.86 -0.40 -3.55
CA GLN A 57 -1.63 -1.15 -3.78
C GLN A 57 -1.83 -2.28 -4.80
N ILE A 58 -2.90 -3.08 -4.69
CA ILE A 58 -3.19 -4.13 -5.67
C ILE A 58 -3.31 -3.55 -7.09
N VAL A 59 -4.01 -2.42 -7.25
CA VAL A 59 -4.16 -1.73 -8.54
C VAL A 59 -2.82 -1.23 -9.07
N LEU A 60 -1.97 -0.64 -8.22
CA LEU A 60 -0.64 -0.18 -8.61
C LEU A 60 0.26 -1.33 -9.08
N TRP A 61 0.20 -2.48 -8.40
CA TRP A 61 0.95 -3.68 -8.81
C TRP A 61 0.45 -4.25 -10.15
N LEU A 62 -0.86 -4.27 -10.38
CA LEU A 62 -1.43 -4.66 -11.66
C LEU A 62 -0.98 -3.73 -12.79
N LEU A 63 -0.98 -2.41 -12.56
CA LEU A 63 -0.48 -1.43 -13.52
C LEU A 63 1.01 -1.63 -13.80
N LEU A 64 1.81 -1.89 -12.76
CA LEU A 64 3.25 -2.13 -12.91
C LEU A 64 3.52 -3.39 -13.75
N ILE A 65 2.77 -4.47 -13.52
CA ILE A 65 2.86 -5.69 -14.33
C ILE A 65 2.47 -5.40 -15.79
N LEU A 66 1.38 -4.65 -16.02
CA LEU A 66 0.97 -4.25 -17.37
C LEU A 66 2.08 -3.49 -18.09
N VAL A 67 2.66 -2.48 -17.43
CA VAL A 67 3.77 -1.70 -17.99
C VAL A 67 4.96 -2.60 -18.32
N VAL A 68 5.37 -3.47 -17.39
CA VAL A 68 6.50 -4.40 -17.61
C VAL A 68 6.22 -5.33 -18.80
N VAL A 69 5.03 -5.92 -18.88
CA VAL A 69 4.63 -6.81 -19.98
C VAL A 69 4.60 -6.05 -21.31
N SER A 70 4.03 -4.84 -21.35
CA SER A 70 4.00 -4.01 -22.57
C SER A 70 5.40 -3.62 -23.05
N PHE A 71 6.29 -3.24 -22.13
CA PHE A 71 7.69 -2.97 -22.47
C PHE A 71 8.40 -4.23 -22.98
N TRP A 72 8.17 -5.39 -22.36
CA TRP A 72 8.81 -6.64 -22.76
C TRP A 72 8.34 -7.10 -24.14
N VAL A 73 7.03 -7.06 -24.41
CA VAL A 73 6.44 -7.38 -25.72
C VAL A 73 6.88 -6.38 -26.78
N GLY A 74 6.89 -5.08 -26.47
CA GLY A 74 7.35 -4.04 -27.39
C GLY A 74 8.84 -4.16 -27.71
N ALA A 75 9.69 -4.41 -26.71
CA ALA A 75 11.11 -4.64 -26.91
C ALA A 75 11.38 -5.91 -27.74
N PHE A 76 10.62 -6.98 -27.50
CA PHE A 76 10.72 -8.21 -28.29
C PHE A 76 10.31 -7.99 -29.75
N ALA A 77 9.24 -7.24 -30.00
CA ALA A 77 8.79 -6.91 -31.36
C ALA A 77 9.80 -6.05 -32.13
N VAL A 78 10.47 -5.10 -31.47
CA VAL A 78 11.52 -4.26 -32.09
C VAL A 78 12.79 -5.06 -32.41
N ASN A 79 13.14 -6.07 -31.60
CA ASN A 79 14.36 -6.85 -31.79
C ASN A 79 14.24 -7.95 -32.86
N HIS A 80 13.02 -8.26 -33.32
CA HIS A 80 12.72 -9.33 -34.27
C HIS A 80 12.00 -8.85 -35.55
N GLY A 81 11.89 -7.54 -35.76
CA GLY A 81 11.31 -6.90 -36.95
C GLY A 81 12.34 -6.35 -37.92
#